data_AF-A0A9Q1CS22-F1
#
_entry.id   AF-A0A9Q1CS22-F1
#
_cell.length_a   1.000
_cell.length_b   1.000
_cell.length_c   1.000
_cell.angle_alpha   90.00
_cell.angle_beta   90.00
_cell.angle_gamma   90.00
#
_symmetry.space_group_name_H-M   'P 1'
#
loop_
_entity.id
_entity.type
_entity.pdbx_description
1 polymer ?
#
loop_
_entity_poly.entity_id
_entity_poly.type
_entity_poly.pdbx_seq_one_letter_code
_entity_poly.pdbx_strand_id
1 'polypeptide(L)'
;MCSYSRYLIFRHTGKKKHLLRILHAEYKNLYEGIRPVPFEPDEQCHIDHIYVDGGIAFLVPGAGRKGHGAWRQLKSRHDIFSNNLPGLSVCIMDGEFGYGKSILTVKLVHDWCTRESDSPLKDVEIVLLFQMRKVHSPASITEAMKQYLLPENCSLSEEDLDTIVSTAKSCVVILDGLDEYPHFRTDKDSEIMQLISRENFKNVTKVLVTSRFAETRLIDSKRMRLTGFDNSAWIDYTSKCYKDKPQVTKGMIAYLEENPELCESLSSSIVLFNICTYFLCQTNFALLPAYYRNFEKCNYEFSKS
;
A
#
# COMPACT_ATOMS: atom_id res chain seq x y z
N MET A 1 -42.80 4.60 18.79
CA MET A 1 -41.39 4.14 18.73
C MET A 1 -40.87 3.81 17.32
N CYS A 2 -41.69 3.68 16.27
CA CYS A 2 -41.23 3.22 14.94
C CYS A 2 -40.59 4.33 14.04
N SER A 3 -41.01 5.59 14.14
CA SER A 3 -40.54 6.65 13.23
C SER A 3 -39.16 7.23 13.57
N TYR A 4 -38.82 7.35 14.86
CA TYR A 4 -37.54 7.92 15.30
C TYR A 4 -36.36 6.97 15.03
N SER A 5 -36.56 5.66 15.24
CA SER A 5 -35.56 4.64 14.91
C SER A 5 -35.29 4.56 13.40
N ARG A 6 -36.33 4.64 12.54
CA ARG A 6 -36.16 4.71 11.08
C ARG A 6 -35.43 5.99 10.64
N TYR A 7 -35.73 7.13 11.26
CA TYR A 7 -35.07 8.40 10.96
C TYR A 7 -33.57 8.35 11.29
N LEU A 8 -33.19 7.80 12.44
CA LEU A 8 -31.78 7.60 12.82
C LEU A 8 -31.08 6.66 11.83
N ILE A 9 -31.66 5.50 11.52
CA ILE A 9 -31.08 4.55 10.54
C ILE A 9 -30.89 5.22 9.17
N PHE A 10 -31.89 5.97 8.70
CA PHE A 10 -31.81 6.70 7.43
C PHE A 10 -30.71 7.78 7.46
N ARG A 11 -30.61 8.54 8.55
CA ARG A 11 -29.59 9.58 8.72
C ARG A 11 -28.17 8.98 8.75
N HIS A 12 -27.95 7.89 9.48
CA HIS A 12 -26.66 7.18 9.52
C HIS A 12 -26.31 6.58 8.15
N THR A 13 -27.30 6.05 7.42
CA THR A 13 -27.09 5.55 6.05
C THR A 13 -26.66 6.67 5.10
N GLY A 14 -27.26 7.86 5.22
CA GLY A 14 -26.89 9.05 4.44
C GLY A 14 -25.47 9.53 4.73
N LYS A 15 -25.09 9.64 6.01
CA LYS A 15 -23.74 10.06 6.42
C LYS A 15 -22.67 9.06 6.01
N LYS A 16 -22.92 7.76 6.16
CA LYS A 16 -22.02 6.71 5.66
C LYS A 16 -21.83 6.81 4.14
N LYS A 17 -22.90 6.99 3.37
CA LYS A 17 -22.81 7.19 1.92
C LYS A 17 -22.00 8.45 1.56
N HIS A 18 -22.10 9.50 2.36
CA HIS A 18 -21.29 10.70 2.20
C HIS A 18 -19.81 10.43 2.47
N LEU A 19 -19.47 9.74 3.56
CA LEU A 19 -18.10 9.31 3.87
C LEU A 19 -17.49 8.49 2.73
N LEU A 20 -18.21 7.47 2.24
CA LEU A 20 -17.72 6.61 1.15
C LEU A 20 -17.45 7.40 -0.13
N ARG A 21 -18.30 8.39 -0.47
CA ARG A 21 -18.04 9.25 -1.64
C ARG A 21 -16.77 10.07 -1.49
N ILE A 22 -16.49 10.59 -0.29
CA ILE A 22 -15.26 11.34 -0.01
C ILE A 22 -14.05 10.41 -0.14
N LEU A 23 -14.06 9.27 0.54
CA LEU A 23 -12.95 8.30 0.47
C LEU A 23 -12.67 7.84 -0.97
N HIS A 24 -13.72 7.54 -1.75
CA HIS A 24 -13.54 7.18 -3.16
C HIS A 24 -12.92 8.31 -3.98
N ALA A 25 -13.29 9.58 -3.74
CA ALA A 25 -12.70 10.72 -4.44
C ALA A 25 -11.23 10.93 -4.05
N GLU A 26 -10.89 10.83 -2.75
CA GLU A 26 -9.52 10.95 -2.29
C GLU A 26 -8.63 9.83 -2.80
N TYR A 27 -9.11 8.58 -2.79
CA TYR A 27 -8.36 7.45 -3.33
C TYR A 27 -8.21 7.51 -4.84
N LYS A 28 -9.20 8.07 -5.54
CA LYS A 28 -9.08 8.36 -6.97
C LYS A 28 -7.91 9.26 -7.30
N ASN A 29 -7.70 10.32 -6.53
CA ASN A 29 -6.52 11.18 -6.69
C ASN A 29 -5.20 10.40 -6.49
N LEU A 30 -5.18 9.41 -5.58
CA LEU A 30 -4.00 8.56 -5.36
C LEU A 30 -3.71 7.65 -6.55
N TYR A 31 -4.71 6.92 -7.04
CA TYR A 31 -4.49 5.93 -8.11
C TYR A 31 -4.50 6.52 -9.52
N GLU A 32 -4.97 7.76 -9.72
CA GLU A 32 -4.79 8.52 -10.98
C GLU A 32 -3.49 9.33 -11.00
N GLY A 33 -2.95 9.66 -9.84
CA GLY A 33 -1.76 10.49 -9.67
C GLY A 33 -0.44 9.73 -9.61
N ILE A 34 -0.39 8.47 -10.05
CA ILE A 34 0.85 7.67 -9.97
C ILE A 34 1.87 8.21 -10.95
N ARG A 35 3.10 8.37 -10.48
CA ARG A 35 4.26 8.77 -11.29
C ARG A 35 5.18 7.57 -11.44
N PRO A 36 5.19 6.90 -12.61
CA PRO A 36 6.10 5.78 -12.85
C PRO A 36 7.56 6.21 -12.81
N VAL A 37 7.80 7.44 -13.30
CA VAL A 37 9.07 8.14 -13.27
C VAL A 37 8.91 9.36 -12.36
N PRO A 38 9.42 9.36 -11.12
CA PRO A 38 9.17 10.43 -10.16
C PRO A 38 9.59 11.85 -10.61
N PHE A 39 10.41 11.96 -11.67
CA PHE A 39 11.08 13.20 -12.08
C PHE A 39 10.67 13.72 -13.47
N GLU A 40 9.82 12.99 -14.19
CA GLU A 40 9.10 13.56 -15.34
C GLU A 40 7.89 14.32 -14.80
N PRO A 41 7.90 15.67 -14.82
CA PRO A 41 6.93 16.47 -14.06
C PRO A 41 5.47 16.29 -14.52
N ASP A 42 5.28 15.85 -15.76
CA ASP A 42 4.01 15.94 -16.48
C ASP A 42 3.34 14.57 -16.76
N GLU A 43 3.99 13.44 -16.44
CA GLU A 43 3.42 12.11 -16.68
C GLU A 43 2.88 11.49 -15.38
N GLN A 44 1.65 11.89 -15.03
CA GLN A 44 0.83 11.09 -14.12
C GLN A 44 0.05 10.06 -14.92
N CYS A 45 -0.15 8.89 -14.34
CA CYS A 45 -0.93 7.84 -14.95
C CYS A 45 -1.79 7.11 -13.93
N HIS A 46 -2.85 6.51 -14.47
CA HIS A 46 -3.69 5.60 -13.72
C HIS A 46 -2.92 4.33 -13.34
N ILE A 47 -3.10 3.84 -12.12
CA ILE A 47 -2.35 2.70 -11.56
C ILE A 47 -2.44 1.45 -12.45
N ASP A 48 -3.61 1.15 -13.03
CA ASP A 48 -3.78 -0.01 -13.91
C ASP A 48 -2.90 0.00 -15.16
N HIS A 49 -2.48 1.19 -15.61
CA HIS A 49 -1.62 1.29 -16.79
C HIS A 49 -0.19 0.82 -16.50
N ILE A 50 0.24 0.79 -15.24
CA ILE A 50 1.64 0.49 -14.87
C ILE A 50 1.78 -0.63 -13.85
N TYR A 51 0.73 -0.93 -13.10
CA TYR A 51 0.80 -1.89 -12.00
C TYR A 51 1.10 -3.29 -12.53
N VAL A 52 2.05 -3.95 -11.90
CA VAL A 52 2.39 -5.36 -12.11
C VAL A 52 2.49 -5.99 -10.74
N ASP A 53 1.90 -7.17 -10.57
CA ASP A 53 2.03 -7.94 -9.33
C ASP A 53 3.51 -8.29 -9.13
N GLY A 54 4.10 -7.77 -8.05
CA GLY A 54 5.36 -8.30 -7.54
C GLY A 54 5.15 -9.63 -6.83
N GLY A 55 6.22 -10.39 -6.65
CA GLY A 55 6.18 -11.61 -5.84
C GLY A 55 5.75 -11.30 -4.40
N ILE A 56 4.83 -12.11 -3.87
CA ILE A 56 4.34 -12.00 -2.51
C ILE A 56 4.46 -13.37 -1.85
N ALA A 57 5.14 -13.45 -0.72
CA ALA A 57 5.22 -14.66 0.08
C ALA A 57 4.48 -14.49 1.42
N PHE A 58 3.96 -15.58 1.97
CA PHE A 58 3.44 -15.64 3.35
C PHE A 58 4.20 -16.65 4.19
N LEU A 59 4.32 -16.36 5.47
CA LEU A 59 4.92 -17.25 6.44
C LEU A 59 3.90 -18.28 6.90
N VAL A 60 4.22 -19.56 6.75
CA VAL A 60 3.48 -20.68 7.35
C VAL A 60 4.20 -21.12 8.62
N PRO A 61 3.63 -20.86 9.82
CA PRO A 61 4.22 -21.29 11.08
C PRO A 61 4.38 -22.82 11.13
N GLY A 62 5.49 -23.31 11.70
CA GLY A 62 5.72 -24.74 11.91
C GLY A 62 5.98 -25.60 10.66
N ALA A 63 5.94 -25.02 9.45
CA ALA A 63 6.16 -25.75 8.20
C ALA A 63 7.63 -25.82 7.74
N GLY A 64 8.55 -25.18 8.46
CA GLY A 64 9.99 -25.14 8.16
C GLY A 64 10.81 -26.15 8.96
N ARG A 65 12.11 -26.23 8.65
CA ARG A 65 13.05 -27.13 9.34
C ARG A 65 13.20 -26.71 10.81
N LYS A 66 13.29 -27.69 11.72
CA LYS A 66 13.41 -27.51 13.18
C LYS A 66 12.28 -26.69 13.83
N GLY A 67 11.09 -26.67 13.22
CA GLY A 67 9.92 -25.96 13.79
C GLY A 67 9.86 -24.46 13.50
N HIS A 68 10.80 -23.92 12.71
CA HIS A 68 10.71 -22.55 12.19
C HIS A 68 9.60 -22.44 11.13
N GLY A 69 9.11 -21.23 10.86
CA GLY A 69 8.16 -21.00 9.77
C GLY A 69 8.79 -21.18 8.38
N ALA A 70 7.99 -21.51 7.38
CA ALA A 70 8.41 -21.58 5.97
C ALA A 70 7.68 -20.53 5.14
N TRP A 71 8.41 -19.80 4.31
CA TRP A 71 7.82 -18.86 3.35
C TRP A 71 7.27 -19.63 2.15
N ARG A 72 6.03 -19.29 1.74
CA ARG A 72 5.39 -19.84 0.55
C ARG A 72 4.90 -18.70 -0.32
N GLN A 73 5.06 -18.83 -1.63
CA GLN A 73 4.56 -17.84 -2.59
C GLN A 73 3.03 -17.84 -2.61
N LEU A 74 2.43 -16.66 -2.60
CA LEU A 74 1.04 -16.45 -3.01
C LEU A 74 1.00 -16.38 -4.53
N LYS A 75 -0.15 -16.75 -5.09
CA LYS A 75 -0.35 -16.70 -6.53
C LYS A 75 -0.61 -15.29 -7.03
N SER A 76 -1.27 -14.47 -6.21
CA SER A 76 -1.60 -13.08 -6.54
C SER A 76 -1.88 -12.28 -5.26
N ARG A 77 -1.86 -10.95 -5.38
CA ARG A 77 -2.37 -10.01 -4.37
C ARG A 77 -3.83 -10.30 -3.97
N HIS A 78 -4.61 -10.93 -4.84
CA HIS A 78 -5.99 -11.32 -4.54
C HIS A 78 -6.11 -12.27 -3.34
N ASP A 79 -5.03 -12.95 -2.97
CA ASP A 79 -4.99 -13.89 -1.86
C ASP A 79 -4.51 -13.27 -0.54
N ILE A 80 -4.21 -11.96 -0.47
CA ILE A 80 -3.65 -11.31 0.74
C ILE A 80 -4.53 -11.53 1.98
N PHE A 81 -5.86 -11.63 1.82
CA PHE A 81 -6.81 -11.86 2.91
C PHE A 81 -7.59 -13.20 2.85
N SER A 82 -7.14 -14.18 2.05
CA SER A 82 -7.88 -15.44 1.80
C SER A 82 -8.05 -16.35 3.04
N ASN A 83 -7.22 -16.18 4.08
CA ASN A 83 -7.33 -16.91 5.34
C ASN A 83 -8.14 -16.10 6.37
N ASN A 84 -9.47 -16.12 6.23
CA ASN A 84 -10.38 -15.49 7.19
C ASN A 84 -10.31 -16.23 8.54
N LEU A 85 -9.60 -15.67 9.51
CA LEU A 85 -9.70 -16.07 10.90
C LEU A 85 -10.84 -15.28 11.57
N PRO A 86 -11.61 -15.89 12.49
CA PRO A 86 -12.61 -15.14 13.27
C PRO A 86 -11.92 -14.12 14.18
N GLY A 87 -12.40 -12.87 14.17
CA GLY A 87 -11.85 -11.75 14.94
C GLY A 87 -10.97 -10.80 14.11
N LEU A 88 -10.40 -9.78 14.76
CA LEU A 88 -9.50 -8.82 14.12
C LEU A 88 -8.23 -9.52 13.65
N SER A 89 -8.07 -9.65 12.33
CA SER A 89 -6.85 -10.21 11.73
C SER A 89 -5.86 -9.10 11.37
N VAL A 90 -4.71 -9.06 12.05
CA VAL A 90 -3.61 -8.17 11.69
C VAL A 90 -2.66 -8.91 10.76
N CYS A 91 -2.39 -8.31 9.61
CA CYS A 91 -1.44 -8.77 8.61
C CYS A 91 -0.32 -7.75 8.47
N ILE A 92 0.92 -8.20 8.59
CA ILE A 92 2.10 -7.39 8.30
C ILE A 92 2.60 -7.77 6.93
N MET A 93 2.89 -6.78 6.12
CA MET A 93 3.59 -6.90 4.87
C MET A 93 4.94 -6.21 4.98
N ASP A 94 5.99 -7.01 5.17
CA ASP A 94 7.36 -6.53 5.11
C ASP A 94 7.90 -6.58 3.67
N GLY A 95 9.04 -5.94 3.44
CA GLY A 95 9.70 -5.92 2.15
C GLY A 95 10.74 -4.81 2.13
N GLU A 96 11.79 -4.97 1.33
CA GLU A 96 12.85 -3.97 1.27
C GLU A 96 12.38 -2.67 0.62
N PHE A 97 13.24 -1.65 0.69
CA PHE A 97 13.01 -0.39 0.00
C PHE A 97 12.88 -0.61 -1.51
N GLY A 98 11.89 0.04 -2.12
CA GLY A 98 11.62 -0.10 -3.56
C GLY A 98 10.88 -1.37 -3.97
N TYR A 99 10.42 -2.23 -3.07
CA TYR A 99 9.67 -3.45 -3.45
C TYR A 99 8.17 -3.18 -3.72
N GLY A 100 7.74 -1.91 -3.76
CA GLY A 100 6.37 -1.55 -4.15
C GLY A 100 5.30 -1.63 -3.05
N LYS A 101 5.67 -1.67 -1.76
CA LYS A 101 4.71 -1.73 -0.62
C LYS A 101 3.60 -0.67 -0.72
N SER A 102 3.96 0.61 -0.85
CA SER A 102 2.99 1.70 -0.99
C SER A 102 2.20 1.64 -2.30
N ILE A 103 2.78 1.14 -3.38
CA ILE A 103 2.05 0.99 -4.65
C ILE A 103 1.00 -0.11 -4.53
N LEU A 104 1.29 -1.21 -3.83
CA LEU A 104 0.31 -2.24 -3.55
C LEU A 104 -0.84 -1.73 -2.68
N THR A 105 -0.59 -0.92 -1.65
CA THR A 105 -1.69 -0.36 -0.82
C THR A 105 -2.61 0.53 -1.65
N VAL A 106 -2.06 1.35 -2.56
CA VAL A 106 -2.85 2.14 -3.52
C VAL A 106 -3.63 1.24 -4.49
N LYS A 107 -3.04 0.14 -4.98
CA LYS A 107 -3.75 -0.82 -5.82
C LYS A 107 -4.92 -1.48 -5.09
N LEU A 108 -4.74 -1.87 -3.83
CA LEU A 108 -5.81 -2.46 -3.02
C LEU A 108 -7.00 -1.50 -2.85
N VAL A 109 -6.77 -0.21 -2.58
CA VAL A 109 -7.88 0.77 -2.49
C VAL A 109 -8.50 1.07 -3.85
N HIS A 110 -7.72 1.09 -4.92
CA HIS A 110 -8.25 1.18 -6.28
C HIS A 110 -9.24 0.04 -6.56
N ASP A 111 -8.85 -1.20 -6.27
CA ASP A 111 -9.67 -2.38 -6.54
C ASP A 111 -10.93 -2.41 -5.66
N TRP A 112 -10.84 -1.88 -4.44
CA TRP A 112 -12.01 -1.63 -3.60
C TRP A 112 -12.94 -0.59 -4.21
N CYS A 113 -12.41 0.56 -4.65
CA CYS A 113 -13.20 1.63 -5.25
C CYS A 113 -13.92 1.21 -6.54
N THR A 114 -13.27 0.37 -7.35
CA THR A 114 -13.79 -0.13 -8.64
C THR A 114 -14.57 -1.45 -8.50
N ARG A 115 -14.57 -2.06 -7.31
CA ARG A 115 -15.19 -3.36 -7.03
C ARG A 115 -14.70 -4.46 -7.95
N GLU A 116 -13.38 -4.52 -8.15
CA GLU A 116 -12.75 -5.59 -8.92
C GLU A 116 -13.18 -6.97 -8.37
N SER A 117 -13.60 -7.88 -9.25
CA SER A 117 -14.28 -9.13 -8.89
C SER A 117 -13.49 -10.05 -7.97
N ASP A 118 -12.17 -10.06 -8.16
CA ASP A 118 -11.22 -10.88 -7.42
C ASP A 118 -10.57 -10.10 -6.28
N SER A 119 -10.92 -8.82 -6.10
CA SER A 119 -10.39 -8.03 -4.99
C SER A 119 -10.73 -8.68 -3.65
N PRO A 120 -9.75 -8.83 -2.75
CA PRO A 120 -10.02 -9.36 -1.42
C PRO A 120 -10.76 -8.34 -0.55
N LEU A 121 -10.98 -7.12 -1.06
CA LEU A 121 -11.72 -6.03 -0.42
C LEU A 121 -13.10 -5.80 -1.06
N LYS A 122 -13.52 -6.57 -2.07
CA LYS A 122 -14.77 -6.30 -2.81
C LYS A 122 -16.04 -6.22 -1.94
N ASP A 123 -16.09 -7.01 -0.87
CA ASP A 123 -17.20 -7.09 0.08
C ASP A 123 -16.96 -6.26 1.35
N VAL A 124 -15.87 -5.48 1.39
CA VAL A 124 -15.54 -4.61 2.53
C VAL A 124 -16.34 -3.32 2.43
N GLU A 125 -17.06 -2.99 3.51
CA GLU A 125 -17.94 -1.83 3.54
C GLU A 125 -17.14 -0.52 3.62
N ILE A 126 -16.07 -0.49 4.42
CA ILE A 126 -15.20 0.68 4.59
C ILE A 126 -13.73 0.25 4.55
N VAL A 127 -12.93 0.91 3.72
CA VAL A 127 -11.47 0.79 3.72
C VAL A 127 -10.87 2.14 4.08
N LEU A 128 -9.97 2.15 5.07
CA LEU A 128 -9.26 3.34 5.55
C LEU A 128 -7.75 3.17 5.30
N LEU A 129 -7.19 3.91 4.34
CA LEU A 129 -5.76 3.92 4.02
C LEU A 129 -5.06 5.13 4.63
N PHE A 130 -4.25 4.91 5.66
CA PHE A 130 -3.38 5.92 6.27
C PHE A 130 -1.95 5.80 5.74
N GLN A 131 -1.44 6.87 5.12
CA GLN A 131 -0.02 7.00 4.77
C GLN A 131 0.73 7.49 6.01
N MET A 132 1.40 6.59 6.71
CA MET A 132 1.92 6.81 8.06
C MET A 132 2.98 7.92 8.14
N ARG A 133 3.71 8.21 7.05
CA ARG A 133 4.58 9.39 6.93
C ARG A 133 3.88 10.73 7.13
N LYS A 134 2.55 10.79 6.92
CA LYS A 134 1.74 12.00 7.08
C LYS A 134 1.08 12.09 8.46
N VAL A 135 1.03 10.98 9.19
CA VAL A 135 0.27 10.87 10.44
C VAL A 135 1.15 11.33 11.60
N HIS A 136 0.69 12.36 12.32
CA HIS A 136 1.37 12.93 13.47
C HIS A 136 0.47 12.88 14.70
N SER A 137 0.79 11.99 15.66
CA SER A 137 0.14 11.83 16.97
C SER A 137 -1.36 12.14 17.04
N PRO A 138 -2.24 11.47 16.26
CA PRO A 138 -3.67 11.58 16.52
C PRO A 138 -4.00 10.88 17.84
N ALA A 139 -4.87 11.47 18.64
CA ALA A 139 -5.40 10.86 19.85
C ALA A 139 -6.37 9.70 19.52
N SER A 140 -7.02 9.73 18.35
CA SER A 140 -7.94 8.67 17.92
C SER A 140 -7.93 8.33 16.41
N ILE A 141 -8.52 7.20 16.03
CA ILE A 141 -8.75 6.81 14.63
C ILE A 141 -9.68 7.81 13.95
N THR A 142 -10.72 8.29 14.62
CA THR A 142 -11.67 9.25 14.05
C THR A 142 -11.06 10.64 13.86
N GLU A 143 -10.20 11.06 14.77
CA GLU A 143 -9.36 12.24 14.60
C GLU A 143 -8.40 12.05 13.41
N ALA A 144 -7.73 10.90 13.32
CA ALA A 144 -6.85 10.60 12.20
C ALA A 144 -7.60 10.63 10.86
N MET A 145 -8.83 10.09 10.81
CA MET A 145 -9.68 10.17 9.62
C MET A 145 -9.91 11.62 9.21
N LYS A 146 -10.32 12.48 10.16
CA LYS A 146 -10.55 13.90 9.89
C LYS A 146 -9.32 14.63 9.39
N GLN A 147 -8.17 14.38 10.01
CA GLN A 147 -6.93 15.11 9.72
C GLN A 147 -6.25 14.63 8.43
N TYR A 148 -6.33 13.32 8.14
CA TYR A 148 -5.46 12.70 7.12
C TYR A 148 -6.21 12.01 5.98
N LEU A 149 -7.52 11.74 6.10
CA LEU A 149 -8.32 11.07 5.06
C LEU A 149 -9.43 11.93 4.48
N LEU A 150 -9.87 12.96 5.19
CA LEU A 150 -11.00 13.80 4.78
C LEU A 150 -10.52 15.22 4.46
N PRO A 151 -11.19 15.93 3.53
CA PRO A 151 -10.94 17.35 3.30
C PRO A 151 -11.17 18.17 4.59
N GLU A 152 -10.41 19.25 4.76
CA GLU A 152 -10.49 20.13 5.94
C GLU A 152 -11.91 20.65 6.22
N ASN A 153 -12.70 20.88 5.16
CA ASN A 153 -14.07 21.37 5.23
C ASN A 153 -15.13 20.26 5.28
N CYS A 154 -14.75 19.01 5.58
CA CYS A 154 -15.69 17.91 5.69
C CYS A 154 -16.73 18.15 6.80
N SER A 155 -18.01 17.93 6.48
CA SER A 155 -19.13 18.17 7.38
C SER A 155 -19.34 17.09 8.46
N LEU A 156 -18.64 15.97 8.37
CA LEU A 156 -18.79 14.85 9.31
C LEU A 156 -18.06 15.16 10.63
N SER A 157 -18.74 15.04 11.77
CA SER A 157 -18.10 15.14 13.08
C SER A 157 -17.34 13.86 13.42
N GLU A 158 -16.47 13.90 14.44
CA GLU A 158 -15.80 12.68 14.93
C GLU A 158 -16.81 11.66 15.47
N GLU A 159 -17.88 12.12 16.14
CA GLU A 159 -18.99 11.27 16.58
C GLU A 159 -19.71 10.59 15.40
N ASP A 160 -19.85 11.29 14.27
CA ASP A 160 -20.40 10.69 13.05
C ASP A 160 -19.49 9.60 12.50
N LEU A 161 -18.19 9.86 12.46
CA LEU A 161 -17.19 8.89 11.99
C LEU A 161 -17.14 7.68 12.91
N ASP A 162 -17.13 7.88 14.23
CA ASP A 162 -17.16 6.82 15.23
C ASP A 162 -18.43 5.97 15.05
N THR A 163 -19.59 6.60 14.91
CA THR A 163 -20.85 5.88 14.69
C THR A 163 -20.84 5.10 13.37
N ILE A 164 -20.31 5.69 12.28
CA ILE A 164 -20.23 5.02 10.98
C ILE A 164 -19.32 3.80 11.05
N VAL A 165 -18.12 3.95 11.61
CA VAL A 165 -17.14 2.86 11.71
C VAL A 165 -17.63 1.78 12.68
N SER A 166 -18.23 2.17 13.81
CA SER A 166 -18.72 1.24 14.82
C SER A 166 -20.00 0.47 14.42
N THR A 167 -20.70 0.93 13.39
CA THR A 167 -21.91 0.25 12.86
C THR A 167 -21.69 -0.40 11.49
N ALA A 168 -20.49 -0.28 10.92
CA ALA A 168 -20.14 -0.94 9.66
C ALA A 168 -20.05 -2.45 9.84
N LYS A 169 -20.50 -3.20 8.84
CA LYS A 169 -20.40 -4.68 8.81
C LYS A 169 -18.95 -5.14 8.72
N SER A 170 -18.12 -4.36 8.03
CA SER A 170 -16.70 -4.63 7.86
C SER A 170 -15.94 -3.33 7.64
N CYS A 171 -14.93 -3.10 8.48
CA CYS A 171 -13.94 -2.06 8.26
C CYS A 171 -12.55 -2.70 8.10
N VAL A 172 -11.79 -2.27 7.12
CA VAL A 172 -10.38 -2.62 6.93
C VAL A 172 -9.53 -1.38 7.04
N VAL A 173 -8.49 -1.43 7.87
CA VAL A 173 -7.52 -0.34 8.02
C VAL A 173 -6.21 -0.75 7.38
N ILE A 174 -5.67 0.09 6.51
CA ILE A 174 -4.37 -0.07 5.88
C ILE A 174 -3.44 1.02 6.41
N LEU A 175 -2.36 0.61 7.09
CA LEU A 175 -1.32 1.48 7.63
C LEU A 175 -0.09 1.35 6.74
N ASP A 176 0.11 2.30 5.83
CA ASP A 176 1.20 2.28 4.86
C ASP A 176 2.45 3.00 5.40
N GLY A 177 3.53 2.26 5.63
CA GLY A 177 4.81 2.76 6.09
C GLY A 177 4.90 2.94 7.60
N LEU A 178 4.50 1.93 8.38
CA LEU A 178 4.49 2.01 9.85
C LEU A 178 5.85 2.42 10.45
N ASP A 179 6.96 2.02 9.82
CA ASP A 179 8.30 2.42 10.23
C ASP A 179 8.62 3.91 10.00
N GLU A 180 7.80 4.60 9.21
CA GLU A 180 7.83 6.05 8.98
C GLU A 180 6.98 6.83 10.02
N TYR A 181 6.23 6.14 10.89
CA TYR A 181 5.41 6.77 11.91
C TYR A 181 6.29 7.31 13.07
N PRO A 182 6.33 8.63 13.32
CA PRO A 182 7.29 9.22 14.26
C PRO A 182 7.17 8.70 15.70
N HIS A 183 5.97 8.29 16.09
CA HIS A 183 5.66 7.88 17.47
C HIS A 183 5.59 6.37 17.65
N PHE A 184 5.84 5.59 16.60
CA PHE A 184 5.76 4.13 16.64
C PHE A 184 6.56 3.52 17.80
N ARG A 185 7.73 4.09 18.11
CA ARG A 185 8.63 3.58 19.14
C ARG A 185 8.29 4.08 20.54
N THR A 186 7.71 5.27 20.66
CA THR A 186 7.58 6.04 21.91
C THR A 186 6.16 6.06 22.47
N ASP A 187 5.14 6.00 21.62
CA ASP A 187 3.73 6.12 22.01
C ASP A 187 3.03 4.77 21.90
N LYS A 188 3.17 3.97 22.96
CA LYS A 188 2.58 2.62 23.03
C LYS A 188 1.07 2.63 23.30
N ASP A 189 0.55 3.73 23.82
CA ASP A 189 -0.83 3.82 24.28
C ASP A 189 -1.76 4.48 23.25
N SER A 190 -1.22 5.02 22.14
CA SER A 190 -2.04 5.54 21.04
C SER A 190 -3.01 4.50 20.48
N GLU A 191 -4.18 4.97 20.04
CA GLU A 191 -5.24 4.11 19.49
C GLU A 191 -4.77 3.33 18.24
N ILE A 192 -3.83 3.89 17.46
CA ILE A 192 -3.17 3.19 16.34
C ILE A 192 -2.38 1.96 16.85
N MET A 193 -1.65 2.10 17.94
CA MET A 193 -0.89 0.97 18.52
C MET A 193 -1.81 -0.06 19.17
N GLN A 194 -2.91 0.37 19.79
CA GLN A 194 -3.95 -0.53 20.31
C GLN A 194 -4.62 -1.32 19.17
N LEU A 195 -4.91 -0.66 18.03
CA LEU A 195 -5.46 -1.27 16.83
C LEU A 195 -4.55 -2.38 16.29
N ILE A 196 -3.27 -2.08 16.19
CA ILE A 196 -2.24 -3.02 15.76
C ILE A 196 -2.10 -4.19 16.76
N SER A 197 -2.23 -3.92 18.07
CA SER A 197 -2.12 -4.90 19.15
C SER A 197 -3.40 -5.75 19.35
N ARG A 198 -4.40 -5.57 18.49
CA ARG A 198 -5.70 -6.27 18.49
C ARG A 198 -6.60 -5.98 19.70
N GLU A 199 -6.43 -4.82 20.31
CA GLU A 199 -7.22 -4.46 21.48
C GLU A 199 -8.62 -4.01 21.06
N ASN A 200 -9.63 -4.85 21.26
CA ASN A 200 -11.07 -4.52 21.25
C ASN A 200 -11.65 -3.55 20.18
N PHE A 201 -11.13 -3.52 18.95
CA PHE A 201 -11.78 -2.84 17.81
C PHE A 201 -12.84 -3.73 17.17
N LYS A 202 -14.01 -3.86 17.80
CA LYS A 202 -15.07 -4.83 17.41
C LYS A 202 -15.49 -4.80 15.95
N ASN A 203 -15.36 -3.65 15.27
CA ASN A 203 -15.83 -3.45 13.90
C ASN A 203 -14.70 -3.33 12.86
N VAL A 204 -13.45 -3.21 13.33
CA VAL A 204 -12.30 -3.37 12.44
C VAL A 204 -12.06 -4.86 12.29
N THR A 205 -12.29 -5.34 11.07
CA THR A 205 -12.21 -6.76 10.75
C THR A 205 -10.79 -7.18 10.38
N LYS A 206 -10.05 -6.30 9.68
CA LYS A 206 -8.69 -6.58 9.22
C LYS A 206 -7.84 -5.32 9.30
N VAL A 207 -6.57 -5.49 9.65
CA VAL A 207 -5.56 -4.43 9.57
C VAL A 207 -4.43 -4.95 8.69
N LEU A 208 -4.08 -4.19 7.65
CA LEU A 208 -2.87 -4.42 6.85
C LEU A 208 -1.84 -3.37 7.23
N VAL A 209 -0.66 -3.80 7.63
CA VAL A 209 0.45 -2.92 8.00
C VAL A 209 1.58 -3.14 7.02
N THR A 210 2.09 -2.10 6.37
CA THR A 210 3.34 -2.20 5.59
C THR A 210 4.49 -1.63 6.41
N SER A 211 5.66 -2.30 6.37
CA SER A 211 6.90 -1.81 7.00
C SER A 211 8.11 -2.27 6.20
N ARG A 212 9.24 -1.56 6.32
CA ARG A 212 10.54 -2.02 5.75
C ARG A 212 11.02 -3.33 6.36
N PHE A 213 10.76 -3.56 7.64
CA PHE A 213 11.24 -4.74 8.35
C PHE A 213 10.13 -5.41 9.15
N ALA A 214 10.39 -6.66 9.52
CA ALA A 214 9.51 -7.42 10.37
C ALA A 214 9.46 -6.80 11.76
N GLU A 215 8.36 -6.14 12.10
CA GLU A 215 8.22 -5.53 13.41
C GLU A 215 8.09 -6.61 14.48
N THR A 216 9.07 -6.65 15.39
CA THR A 216 9.14 -7.64 16.49
C THR A 216 7.96 -7.54 17.45
N ARG A 217 7.27 -6.40 17.48
CA ARG A 217 6.06 -6.20 18.29
C ARG A 217 4.84 -6.95 17.74
N LEU A 218 4.91 -7.45 16.51
CA LEU A 218 3.77 -8.02 15.79
C LEU A 218 3.98 -9.49 15.41
N ILE A 219 4.84 -10.20 16.15
CA ILE A 219 5.23 -11.60 15.86
C ILE A 219 4.03 -12.54 15.70
N ASP A 220 2.95 -12.31 16.46
CA ASP A 220 1.74 -13.15 16.43
C ASP A 220 0.79 -12.83 15.26
N SER A 221 1.19 -11.94 14.36
CA SER A 221 0.43 -11.53 13.18
C SER A 221 0.72 -12.36 11.94
N LYS A 222 -0.25 -12.40 11.02
CA LYS A 222 -0.03 -13.02 9.71
C LYS A 222 1.10 -12.25 9.05
N ARG A 223 2.16 -12.95 8.67
CA ARG A 223 3.33 -12.33 8.04
C ARG A 223 3.32 -12.60 6.55
N MET A 224 3.43 -11.52 5.80
CA MET A 224 3.59 -11.49 4.36
C MET A 224 4.84 -10.67 4.03
N ARG A 225 5.42 -10.96 2.88
CA ARG A 225 6.62 -10.33 2.37
C ARG A 225 6.45 -10.04 0.90
N LEU A 226 6.71 -8.80 0.48
CA LEU A 226 7.01 -8.54 -0.92
C LEU A 226 8.41 -9.02 -1.22
N THR A 227 8.55 -9.85 -2.26
CA THR A 227 9.84 -10.39 -2.73
C THR A 227 10.35 -9.66 -3.96
N GLY A 228 9.64 -8.63 -4.43
CA GLY A 228 10.04 -7.84 -5.58
C GLY A 228 9.61 -8.46 -6.91
N PHE A 229 10.09 -7.91 -8.02
CA PHE A 229 9.80 -8.42 -9.36
C PHE A 229 10.64 -9.65 -9.72
N ASP A 230 10.00 -10.62 -10.38
CA ASP A 230 10.70 -11.64 -11.14
C ASP A 230 11.01 -11.15 -12.57
N ASN A 231 11.65 -12.01 -13.37
CA ASN A 231 12.05 -11.67 -14.73
C ASN A 231 10.88 -11.26 -15.63
N SER A 232 9.73 -11.93 -15.51
CA SER A 232 8.53 -11.54 -16.26
C SER A 232 7.97 -10.20 -15.79
N ALA A 233 7.90 -10.00 -14.47
CA ALA A 233 7.24 -8.84 -13.89
C ALA A 233 7.99 -7.54 -14.20
N TRP A 234 9.33 -7.52 -14.18
CA TRP A 234 10.05 -6.28 -14.51
C TRP A 234 9.98 -5.96 -16.02
N ILE A 235 9.97 -6.98 -16.89
CA ILE A 235 9.80 -6.79 -18.34
C ILE A 235 8.41 -6.19 -18.61
N ASP A 236 7.37 -6.71 -17.97
CA ASP A 236 6.01 -6.20 -18.09
C ASP A 236 5.91 -4.77 -17.57
N TYR A 237 6.49 -4.49 -16.39
CA TYR A 237 6.48 -3.16 -15.80
C TYR A 237 7.15 -2.13 -16.71
N THR A 238 8.36 -2.44 -17.20
CA THR A 238 9.09 -1.52 -18.09
C THR A 238 8.39 -1.33 -19.44
N SER A 239 7.82 -2.39 -20.00
CA SER A 239 7.01 -2.30 -21.22
C SER A 239 5.79 -1.39 -21.04
N LYS A 240 5.16 -1.42 -19.86
CA LYS A 240 4.05 -0.52 -19.51
C LYS A 240 4.52 0.93 -19.33
N CYS A 241 5.57 1.16 -18.55
CA CYS A 241 6.10 2.50 -18.30
C CYS A 241 6.64 3.18 -19.56
N TYR A 242 7.24 2.42 -20.47
CA TYR A 242 7.90 2.93 -21.67
C TYR A 242 7.24 2.44 -22.95
N LYS A 243 5.90 2.30 -22.95
CA LYS A 243 5.12 1.84 -24.10
C LYS A 243 5.42 2.61 -25.39
N ASP A 244 5.68 3.93 -25.28
CA ASP A 244 5.96 4.83 -26.41
C ASP A 244 7.46 4.87 -26.76
N LYS A 245 8.30 4.20 -25.96
CA LYS A 245 9.76 4.15 -26.07
C LYS A 245 10.26 2.69 -25.96
N PRO A 246 9.79 1.76 -26.80
CA PRO A 246 10.10 0.32 -26.68
C PRO A 246 11.60 -0.01 -26.78
N GLN A 247 12.41 0.88 -27.36
CA GLN A 247 13.86 0.77 -27.38
C GLN A 247 14.50 0.77 -25.98
N VAL A 248 13.86 1.40 -24.99
CA VAL A 248 14.34 1.41 -23.60
C VAL A 248 14.28 0.00 -23.03
N THR A 249 13.12 -0.66 -23.13
CA THR A 249 12.94 -2.04 -22.67
C THR A 249 13.86 -3.00 -23.41
N LYS A 250 13.98 -2.87 -24.74
CA LYS A 250 14.88 -3.73 -25.54
C LYS A 250 16.35 -3.56 -25.16
N GLY A 251 16.81 -2.31 -25.00
CA GLY A 251 18.18 -2.01 -24.59
C GLY A 251 18.48 -2.57 -23.20
N MET A 252 17.52 -2.48 -22.29
CA MET A 252 17.67 -3.03 -20.95
C MET A 252 17.70 -4.56 -20.92
N ILE A 253 16.84 -5.23 -21.71
CA ILE A 253 16.90 -6.69 -21.88
C ILE A 253 18.29 -7.11 -22.38
N ALA A 254 18.79 -6.50 -23.45
CA ALA A 254 20.10 -6.83 -24.00
C ALA A 254 21.23 -6.60 -22.98
N TYR A 255 21.18 -5.49 -22.24
CA TYR A 255 22.18 -5.19 -21.20
C TYR A 255 22.16 -6.20 -20.05
N LEU A 256 20.98 -6.66 -19.63
CA LEU A 256 20.86 -7.65 -18.56
C LEU A 256 21.21 -9.07 -19.02
N GLU A 257 21.01 -9.39 -20.29
CA GLU A 257 21.53 -10.63 -20.89
C GLU A 257 23.06 -10.67 -20.86
N GLU A 258 23.72 -9.54 -21.06
CA GLU A 258 25.18 -9.39 -20.96
C GLU A 258 25.69 -9.35 -19.51
N ASN A 259 24.84 -8.96 -18.54
CA ASN A 259 25.20 -8.76 -17.13
C ASN A 259 24.20 -9.48 -16.20
N PRO A 260 24.11 -10.82 -16.25
CA PRO A 260 23.07 -11.59 -15.56
C PRO A 260 23.11 -11.47 -14.03
N GLU A 261 24.24 -11.10 -13.43
CA GLU A 261 24.39 -10.82 -12.00
C GLU A 261 23.55 -9.63 -11.53
N LEU A 262 23.18 -8.72 -12.44
CA LEU A 262 22.34 -7.57 -12.11
C LEU A 262 20.86 -7.95 -11.99
N CYS A 263 20.45 -9.09 -12.53
CA CYS A 263 19.04 -9.54 -12.52
C CYS A 263 18.48 -9.71 -11.10
N GLU A 264 19.29 -10.20 -10.15
CA GLU A 264 18.86 -10.37 -8.75
C GLU A 264 18.47 -9.02 -8.11
N SER A 265 19.17 -7.95 -8.51
CA SER A 265 18.95 -6.58 -8.02
C SER A 265 17.70 -5.91 -8.61
N LEU A 266 17.12 -6.45 -9.68
CA LEU A 266 15.91 -5.92 -10.34
C LEU A 266 14.63 -6.21 -9.56
N SER A 267 14.70 -7.04 -8.53
CA SER A 267 13.60 -7.29 -7.61
C SER A 267 13.06 -5.97 -7.03
N SER A 268 13.92 -4.96 -6.88
CA SER A 268 13.54 -3.63 -6.43
C SER A 268 13.13 -2.72 -7.59
N SER A 269 11.90 -2.19 -7.56
CA SER A 269 11.36 -1.29 -8.59
C SER A 269 12.14 0.01 -8.71
N ILE A 270 12.85 0.45 -7.65
CA ILE A 270 13.70 1.65 -7.71
C ILE A 270 15.03 1.38 -8.43
N VAL A 271 15.58 0.17 -8.32
CA VAL A 271 16.78 -0.24 -9.09
C VAL A 271 16.41 -0.33 -10.56
N LEU A 272 15.27 -0.98 -10.85
CA LEU A 272 14.69 -1.03 -12.19
C LEU A 272 14.52 0.38 -12.77
N PHE A 273 13.94 1.30 -11.99
CA PHE A 273 13.79 2.70 -12.37
C PHE A 273 15.13 3.39 -12.70
N ASN A 274 16.18 3.19 -11.88
CA ASN A 274 17.49 3.80 -12.11
C ASN A 274 18.10 3.33 -13.43
N ILE A 275 18.02 2.02 -13.70
CA ILE A 275 18.53 1.44 -14.95
C ILE A 275 17.72 1.97 -16.15
N CYS A 276 16.39 2.02 -16.05
CA CYS A 276 15.55 2.56 -17.11
C CYS A 276 15.86 4.03 -17.41
N THR A 277 16.08 4.83 -16.36
CA THR A 277 16.42 6.24 -16.49
C THR A 277 17.78 6.42 -17.15
N TYR A 278 18.76 5.56 -16.85
CA TYR A 278 20.04 5.55 -17.55
C TYR A 278 19.88 5.35 -19.07
N PHE A 279 19.08 4.37 -19.51
CA PHE A 279 18.79 4.16 -20.93
C PHE A 279 18.02 5.33 -21.57
N LEU A 280 17.08 5.95 -20.83
CA LEU A 280 16.43 7.17 -21.30
C LEU A 280 17.43 8.30 -21.52
N CYS A 281 18.37 8.52 -20.60
CA CYS A 281 19.40 9.54 -20.72
C CYS A 281 20.35 9.32 -21.91
N GLN A 282 20.60 8.07 -22.32
CA GLN A 282 21.36 7.78 -23.55
C GLN A 282 20.63 8.27 -24.81
N THR A 283 19.29 8.26 -24.80
CA THR A 283 18.46 8.71 -25.94
C THR A 283 18.07 10.19 -25.85
N ASN A 284 18.11 10.79 -24.66
CA ASN A 284 17.77 12.19 -24.41
C ASN A 284 18.64 12.79 -23.29
N PHE A 285 19.72 13.47 -23.69
CA PHE A 285 20.68 14.09 -22.77
C PHE A 285 20.08 15.20 -21.88
N ALA A 286 18.91 15.77 -22.24
CA ALA A 286 18.26 16.79 -21.42
C ALA A 286 17.79 16.26 -20.05
N LEU A 287 17.69 14.93 -19.90
CA LEU A 287 17.28 14.27 -18.64
C LEU A 287 18.44 14.09 -17.64
N LEU A 288 19.70 14.25 -18.05
CA LEU A 288 20.89 14.01 -17.21
C LEU A 288 20.93 14.85 -15.91
N PRO A 289 20.65 16.16 -15.92
CA PRO A 289 20.65 16.95 -14.68
C PRO A 289 19.56 16.53 -13.68
N ALA A 290 18.43 15.99 -14.18
CA ALA A 290 17.39 15.43 -13.34
C ALA A 290 17.83 14.05 -12.81
N TYR A 291 18.49 13.23 -13.61
CA TYR A 291 19.04 11.94 -13.19
C TYR A 291 20.03 12.08 -12.02
N TYR A 292 21.10 12.87 -12.16
CA TYR A 292 22.16 12.95 -11.13
C TYR A 292 21.65 13.43 -9.77
N ARG A 293 20.82 14.49 -9.74
CA ARG A 293 20.23 15.01 -8.49
C ARG A 293 19.39 13.97 -7.75
N ASN A 294 18.83 13.01 -8.47
CA ASN A 294 17.94 12.01 -7.90
C ASN A 294 18.63 10.68 -7.63
N PHE A 295 19.64 10.32 -8.41
CA PHE A 295 20.56 9.23 -8.06
C PHE A 295 21.19 9.48 -6.68
N GLU A 296 21.61 10.72 -6.40
CA GLU A 296 22.10 11.13 -5.08
C GLU A 296 21.03 10.96 -3.98
N LYS A 297 19.78 11.37 -4.23
CA LYS A 297 18.68 11.20 -3.27
C LYS A 297 18.31 9.73 -3.04
N CYS A 298 18.25 8.93 -4.09
CA CYS A 298 17.95 7.50 -3.99
C CYS A 298 19.04 6.79 -3.20
N ASN A 299 20.32 7.07 -3.51
CA ASN A 299 21.45 6.52 -2.77
C ASN A 299 21.47 6.99 -1.31
N TYR A 300 21.05 8.22 -1.03
CA TYR A 300 20.90 8.69 0.34
C TYR A 300 19.85 7.89 1.11
N GLU A 301 18.67 7.62 0.53
CA GLU A 301 17.64 6.78 1.14
C GLU A 301 18.10 5.32 1.30
N PHE A 302 18.81 4.76 0.31
CA PHE A 302 19.45 3.44 0.40
C PHE A 302 20.57 3.39 1.46
N SER A 303 21.28 4.49 1.70
CA SER A 303 22.33 4.54 2.73
C SER A 303 21.79 4.57 4.17
N LYS A 304 20.48 4.82 4.31
CA LYS A 304 19.77 4.79 5.60
C LYS A 304 19.11 3.44 5.90
N SER A 305 19.09 2.51 4.93
CA SER A 305 18.65 1.12 5.12
C SER A 305 19.77 0.23 5.63
#